data_AF-A0A7X8ZNX1-F1
#
_entry.id   AF-A0A7X8ZNX1-F1
#
_cell.length_a   1.000
_cell.length_b   1.000
_cell.length_c   1.000
_cell.angle_alpha   90.00
_cell.angle_beta   90.00
_cell.angle_gamma   90.00
#
_symmetry.space_group_name_H-M   'P 1'
#
loop_
_entity.id
_entity.type
_entity.pdbx_description
1 polymer ?
#
loop_
_entity_poly.entity_id
_entity_poly.type
_entity_poly.pdbx_seq_one_letter_code
_entity_poly.pdbx_strand_id
1 'polypeptide(L)'
;MSSIPEWANKWKRKGTVLRATTGGKILMYSNKSVRVPGKKYPQPVQKYIGVVTESGVIEDFSINTDDSGITVWEYGFSRVIETLAPIQFMKELGGEERAKRVLCCIITKLSPNSYLLKDRLDWCDALEGTNLSLQRKKLFSLMGRTEEELEEFKRIYLLDIGGRTVISGIRDIERKKLTEMGVIL
;
A
#
# COMPACT_ATOMS: atom_id res chain seq x y z
N MET A 1 15.71 24.76 -17.13
CA MET A 1 16.11 23.36 -16.91
C MET A 1 17.16 23.38 -15.82
N SER A 2 16.91 22.74 -14.68
CA SER A 2 17.91 22.61 -13.61
C SER A 2 19.12 21.84 -14.17
N SER A 3 20.33 22.36 -13.95
CA SER A 3 21.56 21.67 -14.39
C SER A 3 21.72 20.38 -13.60
N ILE A 4 22.25 19.34 -14.25
CA ILE A 4 22.55 18.06 -13.60
C ILE A 4 23.92 18.22 -12.91
N PRO A 5 24.01 18.08 -11.58
CA PRO A 5 25.27 18.12 -10.86
C PRO A 5 26.29 17.10 -11.39
N GLU A 6 27.57 17.46 -11.36
CA GLU A 6 28.64 16.59 -11.86
C GLU A 6 28.71 15.25 -11.13
N TRP A 7 28.47 15.25 -9.82
CA TRP A 7 28.49 14.04 -9.00
C TRP A 7 27.51 12.98 -9.50
N ALA A 8 26.39 13.39 -10.13
CA ALA A 8 25.38 12.45 -10.62
C ALA A 8 25.84 11.68 -11.85
N ASN A 9 26.76 12.23 -12.64
CA ASN A 9 27.32 11.54 -13.80
C ASN A 9 28.14 10.30 -13.42
N LYS A 10 28.70 10.26 -12.20
CA LYS A 10 29.42 9.08 -11.66
C LYS A 10 28.55 7.82 -11.67
N TRP A 11 27.25 7.99 -11.47
CA TRP A 11 26.29 6.88 -11.37
C TRP A 11 25.69 6.49 -12.73
N LYS A 12 25.96 7.24 -13.80
CA LYS A 12 25.38 7.00 -15.12
C LYS A 12 25.89 5.68 -15.72
N ARG A 13 24.96 4.82 -16.12
CA ARG A 13 25.27 3.53 -16.76
C ARG A 13 25.09 3.62 -18.28
N LYS A 14 25.72 2.72 -19.02
CA LYS A 14 25.54 2.63 -20.49
C LYS A 14 24.07 2.45 -20.84
N GLY A 15 23.58 3.25 -21.79
CA GLY A 15 22.17 3.22 -22.21
C GLY A 15 21.21 3.88 -21.23
N THR A 16 21.70 4.74 -20.33
CA THR A 16 20.85 5.54 -19.42
C THR A 16 20.94 7.04 -19.68
N VAL A 17 19.89 7.76 -19.33
CA VAL A 17 19.79 9.22 -19.38
C VAL A 17 19.36 9.75 -18.02
N LEU A 18 19.92 10.90 -17.63
CA LEU A 18 19.58 11.59 -16.39
C LEU A 18 18.65 12.76 -16.69
N ARG A 19 17.66 13.00 -15.82
CA ARG A 19 16.76 14.15 -15.89
C ARG A 19 16.68 14.81 -14.52
N ALA A 20 17.05 16.08 -14.44
CA ALA A 20 16.80 16.88 -13.26
C ALA A 20 15.34 17.32 -13.21
N THR A 21 14.71 17.22 -12.04
CA THR A 21 13.36 17.71 -11.80
C THR A 21 13.40 19.12 -11.21
N THR A 22 12.27 19.84 -11.28
CA THR A 22 12.14 21.18 -10.67
C THR A 22 12.35 21.15 -9.14
N GLY A 23 12.14 20.00 -8.49
CA GLY A 23 12.37 19.79 -7.06
C GLY A 23 13.77 19.27 -6.70
N GLY A 24 14.76 19.39 -7.59
CA GLY A 24 16.15 19.03 -7.30
C GLY A 24 16.48 17.53 -7.33
N LYS A 25 15.49 16.64 -7.49
CA LYS A 25 15.72 15.21 -7.67
C LYS A 25 16.28 14.92 -9.06
N ILE A 26 17.24 14.01 -9.14
CA ILE A 26 17.82 13.52 -10.39
C ILE A 26 17.27 12.14 -10.68
N LEU A 27 16.56 12.00 -11.78
CA LEU A 27 15.93 10.75 -12.18
C LEU A 27 16.76 10.06 -13.26
N MET A 28 16.90 8.75 -13.16
CA MET A 28 17.56 7.92 -14.16
C MET A 28 16.52 7.17 -14.99
N TYR A 29 16.73 7.15 -16.30
CA TYR A 29 15.93 6.36 -17.24
C TYR A 29 16.84 5.49 -18.10
N SER A 30 16.41 4.28 -18.42
CA SER A 30 16.97 3.53 -19.54
C SER A 30 16.48 4.14 -20.85
N ASN A 31 17.32 4.16 -21.88
CA ASN A 31 16.97 4.62 -23.22
C ASN A 31 17.26 3.50 -24.21
N LYS A 32 16.20 2.92 -24.80
CA LYS A 32 16.31 1.84 -25.79
C LYS A 32 15.58 2.23 -27.06
N SER A 33 16.17 1.93 -28.20
CA SER A 33 15.51 2.09 -29.51
C SER A 33 14.67 0.85 -29.81
N VAL A 34 13.35 0.99 -29.89
CA VAL A 34 12.41 -0.11 -30.14
C VAL A 34 11.80 0.04 -31.54
N ARG A 35 11.72 -1.04 -32.31
CA ARG A 35 11.06 -1.05 -33.62
C ARG A 35 9.55 -0.92 -33.42
N VAL A 36 8.96 0.13 -33.99
CA VAL A 36 7.50 0.35 -33.97
C VAL A 36 6.96 0.10 -35.39
N PRO A 37 5.99 -0.82 -35.57
CA PRO A 37 5.35 -1.05 -36.87
C PRO A 37 4.82 0.25 -37.49
N GLY A 38 5.05 0.44 -38.79
CA GLY A 38 4.61 1.64 -39.52
C GLY A 38 5.51 2.88 -39.37
N LYS A 39 6.57 2.85 -38.56
CA LYS A 39 7.57 3.94 -38.50
C LYS A 39 8.85 3.56 -39.26
N LYS A 40 9.40 4.52 -40.02
CA LYS A 40 10.63 4.32 -40.82
C LYS A 40 11.81 3.92 -39.95
N TYR A 41 11.99 4.57 -38.80
CA TYR A 41 13.09 4.34 -37.86
C TYR A 41 12.58 3.83 -36.49
N PRO A 42 13.38 3.05 -35.76
CA PRO A 42 13.10 2.72 -34.35
C PRO A 42 12.83 3.96 -33.51
N GLN A 43 11.92 3.86 -32.55
CA GLN A 43 11.54 4.96 -31.67
C GLN A 43 12.27 4.82 -30.33
N PRO A 44 12.76 5.93 -29.74
CA PRO A 44 13.36 5.90 -28.41
C PRO A 44 12.27 5.66 -27.37
N VAL A 45 12.40 4.58 -26.61
CA VAL A 45 11.56 4.25 -25.47
C VAL A 45 12.39 4.45 -24.21
N GLN A 46 11.89 5.30 -23.31
CA GLN A 46 12.51 5.55 -22.02
C GLN A 46 11.73 4.85 -20.92
N LYS A 47 12.42 4.09 -20.08
CA LYS A 47 11.85 3.45 -18.89
C LYS A 47 12.53 4.01 -17.65
N TYR A 48 11.75 4.44 -16.67
CA TYR A 48 12.27 4.91 -15.39
C TYR A 48 13.04 3.79 -14.68
N ILE A 49 14.22 4.13 -14.15
CA ILE A 49 15.07 3.22 -13.38
C ILE A 49 15.01 3.57 -11.90
N GLY A 50 15.01 4.85 -11.54
CA GLY A 50 15.15 5.24 -10.14
C GLY A 50 15.62 6.67 -9.93
N VAL A 51 15.91 7.00 -8.67
CA VAL A 51 16.44 8.31 -8.25
C VAL A 51 17.94 8.18 -7.99
N VAL A 52 18.72 9.11 -8.53
CA VAL A 52 20.16 9.21 -8.28
C VAL A 52 20.38 10.12 -7.06
N THR A 53 21.11 9.60 -6.09
CA THR A 53 21.59 10.29 -4.88
C THR A 53 23.12 10.32 -4.89
N GLU A 54 23.73 11.13 -4.03
CA GLU A 54 25.20 11.16 -3.92
C GLU A 54 25.78 9.78 -3.53
N SER A 55 25.02 9.01 -2.75
CA SER A 55 25.37 7.67 -2.29
C SER A 55 25.13 6.55 -3.30
N GLY A 56 24.36 6.76 -4.37
CA GLY A 56 24.03 5.70 -5.32
C GLY A 56 22.79 5.95 -6.17
N VAL A 57 22.29 4.90 -6.81
CA VAL A 57 20.99 4.91 -7.50
C VAL A 57 20.00 4.11 -6.65
N ILE A 58 18.95 4.77 -6.19
CA ILE A 58 17.80 4.11 -5.58
C ILE A 58 16.93 3.63 -6.74
N GLU A 59 17.08 2.35 -7.08
CA GLU A 59 16.33 1.72 -8.16
C GLU A 59 14.88 1.49 -7.76
N ASP A 60 13.99 1.73 -8.71
CA ASP A 60 12.60 1.31 -8.66
C ASP A 60 12.51 -0.09 -9.27
N PHE A 61 12.26 -1.08 -8.40
CA PHE A 61 12.16 -2.47 -8.79
C PHE A 61 10.88 -3.07 -8.20
N SER A 62 10.34 -4.04 -8.91
CA SER A 62 9.21 -4.85 -8.44
C SER A 62 9.76 -6.18 -7.95
N ILE A 63 9.33 -6.59 -6.76
CA ILE A 63 9.66 -7.90 -6.21
C ILE A 63 8.51 -8.85 -6.57
N ASN A 64 8.84 -10.02 -7.12
CA ASN A 64 7.88 -11.11 -7.16
C ASN A 64 7.76 -11.70 -5.74
N THR A 65 6.60 -11.56 -5.12
CA THR A 65 6.35 -12.07 -3.76
C THR A 65 6.49 -13.59 -3.68
N ASP A 66 6.13 -14.31 -4.74
CA ASP A 66 6.05 -15.78 -4.74
C ASP A 66 7.40 -16.46 -4.49
N ASP A 67 8.49 -15.89 -5.01
CA ASP A 67 9.84 -16.48 -4.94
C ASP A 67 10.79 -15.70 -4.02
N SER A 68 10.34 -14.59 -3.43
CA SER A 68 11.22 -13.69 -2.66
C SER A 68 11.36 -14.04 -1.17
N GLY A 69 10.51 -14.94 -0.67
CA GLY A 69 10.36 -15.17 0.77
C GLY A 69 9.80 -13.96 1.52
N ILE A 70 9.19 -13.01 0.80
CA ILE A 70 8.50 -11.84 1.37
C ILE A 70 7.00 -12.06 1.27
N THR A 71 6.32 -12.06 2.41
CA THR A 71 4.85 -12.06 2.44
C THR A 71 4.34 -10.64 2.65
N VAL A 72 3.34 -10.24 1.88
CA VAL A 72 2.78 -8.88 1.91
C VAL A 72 1.29 -8.94 2.22
N TRP A 73 0.90 -8.26 3.30
CA TRP A 73 -0.49 -8.13 3.72
C TRP A 73 -0.94 -6.67 3.64
N GLU A 74 -2.20 -6.45 3.33
CA GLU A 74 -2.85 -5.15 3.51
C GLU A 74 -2.97 -4.85 5.01
N TYR A 75 -2.47 -3.68 5.42
CA TYR A 75 -2.42 -3.29 6.83
C TYR A 75 -3.27 -2.07 7.15
N GLY A 76 -3.10 -0.98 6.40
CA GLY A 76 -3.64 0.33 6.78
C GLY A 76 -5.16 0.37 6.85
N PHE A 77 -5.86 -0.09 5.82
CA PHE A 77 -7.33 -0.09 5.78
C PHE A 77 -7.89 -0.98 6.89
N SER A 78 -7.37 -2.19 7.03
CA SER A 78 -7.79 -3.12 8.10
C SER A 78 -7.58 -2.52 9.49
N ARG A 79 -6.38 -1.98 9.74
CA ARG A 79 -6.00 -1.44 11.04
C ARG A 79 -6.77 -0.17 11.40
N VAL A 80 -7.06 0.69 10.42
CA VAL A 80 -7.88 1.89 10.61
C VAL A 80 -9.31 1.50 11.01
N ILE A 81 -9.92 0.52 10.34
CA ILE A 81 -11.26 0.06 10.70
C ILE A 81 -11.28 -0.55 12.11
N GLU A 82 -10.29 -1.38 12.47
CA GLU A 82 -10.20 -1.92 13.84
C GLU A 82 -10.05 -0.83 14.89
N THR A 83 -9.24 0.19 14.61
CA THR A 83 -8.97 1.30 15.56
C THR A 83 -10.20 2.19 15.74
N LEU A 84 -10.93 2.44 14.65
CA LEU A 84 -12.12 3.29 14.64
C LEU A 84 -13.41 2.54 14.95
N ALA A 85 -13.36 1.21 15.13
CA ALA A 85 -14.52 0.38 15.41
C ALA A 85 -15.27 0.91 16.64
N PRO A 86 -16.53 1.38 16.51
CA PRO A 86 -17.23 2.02 17.60
C PRO A 86 -17.51 1.02 18.74
N ILE A 87 -17.24 1.44 19.98
CA ILE A 87 -17.50 0.60 21.17
C ILE A 87 -18.97 0.15 21.21
N GLN A 88 -19.90 1.00 20.78
CA GLN A 88 -21.33 0.67 20.70
C GLN A 88 -21.59 -0.49 19.73
N PHE A 89 -20.97 -0.49 18.54
CA PHE A 89 -21.08 -1.59 17.58
C PHE A 89 -20.63 -2.92 18.20
N MET A 90 -19.51 -2.89 18.93
CA MET A 90 -18.97 -4.09 19.58
C MET A 90 -19.89 -4.61 20.69
N LYS A 91 -20.49 -3.72 21.50
CA LYS A 91 -21.40 -4.10 22.59
C LYS A 91 -22.71 -4.72 22.09
N GLU A 92 -23.26 -4.24 20.98
CA GLU A 92 -24.54 -4.71 20.44
C GLU A 92 -24.47 -6.14 19.88
N LEU A 93 -23.27 -6.63 19.59
CA LEU A 93 -23.03 -8.00 19.13
C LEU A 93 -22.95 -9.02 20.28
N GLY A 94 -23.20 -8.56 21.52
CA GLY A 94 -23.36 -9.37 22.72
C GLY A 94 -22.03 -9.75 23.38
N GLY A 95 -21.22 -10.58 22.72
CA GLY A 95 -19.96 -11.09 23.26
C GLY A 95 -18.73 -10.51 22.58
N GLU A 96 -17.66 -10.26 23.33
CA GLU A 96 -16.40 -9.69 22.81
C GLU A 96 -15.81 -10.51 21.65
N GLU A 97 -15.73 -11.83 21.81
CA GLU A 97 -15.25 -12.73 20.75
C GLU A 97 -16.18 -12.71 19.53
N ARG A 98 -17.50 -12.71 19.72
CA ARG A 98 -18.44 -12.62 18.60
C ARG A 98 -18.30 -11.30 17.86
N ALA A 99 -18.20 -10.20 18.59
CA ALA A 99 -18.02 -8.86 18.03
C ALA A 99 -16.73 -8.77 17.21
N LYS A 100 -15.63 -9.29 17.76
CA LYS A 100 -14.34 -9.40 17.08
C LYS A 100 -14.45 -10.23 15.80
N ARG A 101 -15.08 -11.41 15.85
CA ARG A 101 -15.28 -12.25 14.65
C ARG A 101 -16.08 -11.56 13.56
N VAL A 102 -17.18 -10.89 13.93
CA VAL A 102 -18.00 -10.13 12.96
C VAL A 102 -17.19 -8.98 12.36
N LEU A 103 -16.48 -8.20 13.17
CA LEU A 103 -15.63 -7.10 12.70
C LEU A 103 -14.53 -7.61 11.75
N CYS A 104 -13.76 -8.61 12.17
CA CYS A 104 -12.70 -9.19 11.34
C CYS A 104 -13.26 -9.82 10.06
N CYS A 105 -14.41 -10.50 10.11
CA CYS A 105 -15.06 -11.04 8.90
C CYS A 105 -15.52 -9.93 7.94
N ILE A 106 -16.03 -8.80 8.45
CA ILE A 106 -16.33 -7.63 7.61
C ILE A 106 -15.03 -7.13 6.95
N ILE A 107 -13.98 -6.92 7.73
CA ILE A 107 -12.69 -6.42 7.23
C ILE A 107 -12.11 -7.34 6.16
N THR A 108 -12.05 -8.65 6.40
CA THR A 108 -11.46 -9.61 5.44
C THR A 108 -12.31 -9.79 4.18
N LYS A 109 -13.62 -9.52 4.22
CA LYS A 109 -14.45 -9.41 3.01
C LYS A 109 -14.19 -8.14 2.20
N LEU A 110 -13.84 -7.04 2.87
CA LEU A 110 -13.52 -5.75 2.22
C LEU A 110 -12.07 -5.68 1.73
N SER A 111 -11.18 -6.38 2.42
CA SER A 111 -9.77 -6.50 2.14
C SER A 111 -9.36 -7.98 2.21
N PRO A 112 -9.49 -8.72 1.10
CA PRO A 112 -9.17 -10.15 1.04
C PRO A 112 -7.69 -10.49 1.31
N ASN A 113 -6.80 -9.49 1.33
CA ASN A 113 -5.40 -9.64 1.69
C ASN A 113 -5.05 -8.99 3.04
N SER A 114 -6.06 -8.78 3.91
CA SER A 114 -5.87 -8.18 5.23
C SER A 114 -4.84 -8.93 6.07
N TYR A 115 -4.02 -8.20 6.83
CA TYR A 115 -3.08 -8.76 7.79
C TYR A 115 -3.75 -9.63 8.88
N LEU A 116 -5.06 -9.45 9.10
CA LEU A 116 -5.84 -10.30 10.02
C LEU A 116 -5.87 -11.77 9.61
N LEU A 117 -5.68 -12.05 8.32
CA LEU A 117 -5.60 -13.41 7.78
C LEU A 117 -4.26 -14.09 8.08
N LYS A 118 -3.24 -13.32 8.51
CA LYS A 118 -1.94 -13.85 8.93
C LYS A 118 -2.10 -14.79 10.13
N ASP A 119 -2.96 -14.43 11.08
CA ASP A 119 -3.10 -15.16 12.34
C ASP A 119 -4.31 -16.11 12.33
N ARG A 120 -5.33 -15.84 11.51
CA ARG A 120 -6.57 -16.61 11.48
C ARG A 120 -7.29 -16.49 10.13
N LEU A 121 -7.62 -17.62 9.50
CA LEU A 121 -8.31 -17.66 8.20
C LEU A 121 -9.85 -17.79 8.33
N ASP A 122 -10.34 -18.35 9.42
CA ASP A 122 -11.74 -18.73 9.65
C ASP A 122 -12.58 -17.62 10.33
N TRP A 123 -12.26 -16.34 10.09
CA TRP A 123 -12.98 -15.23 10.73
C TRP A 123 -14.49 -15.26 10.48
N CYS A 124 -14.90 -15.70 9.30
CA CYS A 124 -16.29 -15.75 8.88
C CYS A 124 -17.03 -17.03 9.28
N ASP A 125 -16.32 -18.05 9.79
CA ASP A 125 -16.92 -19.32 10.17
C ASP A 125 -17.83 -19.13 11.40
N ALA A 126 -18.86 -19.97 11.53
CA ALA A 126 -19.79 -19.95 12.68
C ALA A 126 -20.43 -18.58 13.01
N LEU A 127 -20.59 -17.70 12.00
CA LEU A 127 -21.36 -16.44 12.13
C LEU A 127 -22.85 -16.63 11.77
N GLU A 128 -23.39 -17.83 11.94
CA GLU A 128 -24.78 -18.17 11.61
C GLU A 128 -25.77 -17.17 12.22
N GLY A 129 -26.79 -16.82 11.42
CA GLY A 129 -27.80 -15.82 11.77
C GLY A 129 -27.32 -14.36 11.69
N THR A 130 -26.03 -14.10 11.42
CA THR A 130 -25.52 -12.72 11.31
C THR A 130 -25.63 -12.20 9.88
N ASN A 131 -26.46 -11.17 9.67
CA ASN A 131 -26.50 -10.45 8.40
C ASN A 131 -25.30 -9.50 8.29
N LEU A 132 -24.19 -9.97 7.72
CA LEU A 132 -22.95 -9.21 7.56
C LEU A 132 -23.14 -7.90 6.78
N SER A 133 -24.03 -7.88 5.78
CA SER A 133 -24.30 -6.66 5.00
C SER A 133 -24.94 -5.58 5.87
N LEU A 134 -25.85 -5.96 6.77
CA LEU A 134 -26.44 -5.04 7.75
C LEU A 134 -25.39 -4.57 8.76
N GLN A 135 -24.54 -5.48 9.26
CA GLN A 135 -23.49 -5.12 10.21
C GLN A 135 -22.43 -4.20 9.60
N ARG A 136 -22.02 -4.43 8.35
CA ARG A 136 -21.13 -3.52 7.60
C ARG A 136 -21.74 -2.12 7.48
N LYS A 137 -23.01 -2.02 7.06
CA LYS A 137 -23.70 -0.71 6.98
C LYS A 137 -23.75 -0.01 8.33
N LYS A 138 -24.06 -0.75 9.40
CA LYS A 138 -24.11 -0.23 10.76
C LYS A 138 -22.75 0.26 11.25
N LEU A 139 -21.70 -0.52 11.02
CA LEU A 139 -20.31 -0.19 11.38
C LEU A 139 -19.92 1.17 10.79
N PHE A 140 -20.03 1.33 9.47
CA PHE A 140 -19.67 2.59 8.79
C PHE A 140 -20.58 3.76 9.18
N SER A 141 -21.88 3.51 9.39
CA SER A 141 -22.81 4.53 9.88
C SER A 141 -22.42 5.05 11.27
N LEU A 142 -21.99 4.17 12.19
CA LEU A 142 -21.56 4.55 13.53
C LEU A 142 -20.17 5.19 13.55
N MET A 143 -19.29 4.79 12.63
CA MET A 143 -17.98 5.43 12.42
C MET A 143 -18.09 6.85 11.84
N GLY A 144 -19.23 7.19 11.22
CA GLY A 144 -19.43 8.47 10.55
C GLY A 144 -18.54 8.64 9.31
N ARG A 145 -18.17 7.54 8.65
CA ARG A 145 -17.25 7.50 7.51
C ARG A 145 -17.71 6.49 6.47
N THR A 146 -17.30 6.67 5.23
CA THR A 146 -17.57 5.69 4.18
C THR A 146 -16.39 4.76 3.97
N GLU A 147 -16.62 3.67 3.26
CA GLU A 147 -15.56 2.72 2.90
C GLU A 147 -14.58 3.32 1.89
N GLU A 148 -15.10 4.08 0.93
CA GLU A 148 -14.32 4.74 -0.11
C GLU A 148 -13.33 5.75 0.47
N GLU A 149 -13.69 6.42 1.57
CA GLU A 149 -12.80 7.32 2.30
C GLU A 149 -11.59 6.59 2.90
N LEU A 150 -11.73 5.31 3.25
CA LEU A 150 -10.66 4.52 3.87
C LEU A 150 -9.83 3.74 2.85
N GLU A 151 -10.33 3.54 1.63
CA GLU A 151 -9.71 2.70 0.59
C GLU A 151 -8.27 3.10 0.27
N GLU A 152 -7.93 4.39 0.42
CA GLU A 152 -6.56 4.88 0.20
C GLU A 152 -5.52 4.24 1.13
N PHE A 153 -5.92 3.79 2.32
CA PHE A 153 -5.04 3.16 3.30
C PHE A 153 -4.68 1.72 2.93
N LYS A 154 -5.31 1.10 1.92
CA LYS A 154 -4.90 -0.21 1.39
C LYS A 154 -3.49 -0.21 0.77
N ARG A 155 -2.88 0.96 0.60
CA ARG A 155 -1.50 1.15 0.13
C ARG A 155 -0.46 1.02 1.24
N ILE A 156 -0.90 0.92 2.49
CA ILE A 156 -0.05 0.68 3.64
C ILE A 156 -0.06 -0.83 3.89
N TYR A 157 1.11 -1.44 3.79
CA TYR A 157 1.30 -2.88 3.85
C TYR A 157 2.06 -3.30 5.10
N LEU A 158 1.77 -4.53 5.55
CA LEU A 158 2.58 -5.27 6.49
C LEU A 158 3.43 -6.27 5.69
N LEU A 159 4.75 -6.17 5.82
CA LEU A 159 5.68 -7.08 5.16
C LEU A 159 6.28 -8.02 6.20
N ASP A 160 6.24 -9.32 5.92
CA ASP A 160 7.02 -10.33 6.64
C ASP A 160 8.25 -10.69 5.80
N ILE A 161 9.43 -10.40 6.34
CA ILE A 161 10.73 -10.63 5.70
C ILE A 161 11.58 -11.46 6.65
N GLY A 162 11.69 -12.76 6.38
CA GLY A 162 12.48 -13.67 7.20
C GLY A 162 12.04 -13.74 8.66
N GLY A 163 10.72 -13.71 8.91
CA GLY A 163 10.13 -13.75 10.25
C GLY A 163 10.15 -12.41 10.99
N ARG A 164 10.58 -11.33 10.33
CA ARG A 164 10.50 -9.97 10.86
C ARG A 164 9.41 -9.21 10.15
N THR A 165 8.52 -8.64 10.94
CA THR A 165 7.41 -7.84 10.43
C THR A 165 7.78 -6.36 10.39
N VAL A 166 7.55 -5.71 9.25
CA VAL A 166 7.75 -4.26 9.06
C VAL A 166 6.54 -3.65 8.36
N ILE A 167 6.24 -2.38 8.65
CA ILE A 167 5.18 -1.63 7.97
C ILE A 167 5.81 -0.85 6.82
N SER A 168 5.14 -0.80 5.67
CA SER A 168 5.58 0.00 4.53
C SER A 168 5.64 1.50 4.87
N GLY A 169 6.34 2.28 4.04
CA GLY A 169 6.34 3.73 4.19
C GLY A 169 4.92 4.32 4.07
N ILE A 170 4.54 5.17 5.03
CA ILE A 170 3.28 5.93 5.02
C ILE A 170 3.55 7.29 4.41
N ARG A 171 2.83 7.63 3.33
CA ARG A 171 2.96 8.90 2.61
C ARG A 171 2.43 10.05 3.47
N ASP A 172 2.94 11.25 3.25
CA ASP A 172 2.51 12.44 4.02
C ASP A 172 1.00 12.69 3.94
N ILE A 173 0.40 12.41 2.78
CA ILE A 173 -1.04 12.58 2.58
C ILE A 173 -1.86 11.58 3.42
N GLU A 174 -1.37 10.35 3.54
CA GLU A 174 -1.99 9.30 4.37
C GLU A 174 -1.80 9.65 5.85
N ARG A 175 -0.59 10.05 6.24
CA ARG A 175 -0.25 10.46 7.61
C ARG A 175 -1.12 11.61 8.09
N LYS A 176 -1.33 12.62 7.25
CA LYS A 176 -2.21 13.76 7.57
C LYS A 176 -3.63 13.28 7.87
N LYS A 177 -4.20 12.44 7.00
CA LYS A 177 -5.56 11.91 7.19
C LYS A 177 -5.68 11.01 8.41
N LEU A 178 -4.71 10.12 8.65
CA LEU A 178 -4.66 9.31 9.87
C LEU A 178 -4.66 10.18 11.13
N THR A 179 -3.89 11.27 11.11
CA THR A 179 -3.85 12.23 12.23
C THR A 179 -5.19 12.94 12.43
N GLU A 180 -5.85 13.38 11.35
CA GLU A 180 -7.20 13.95 11.40
C GLU A 180 -8.25 12.96 11.92
N MET A 181 -8.02 11.66 11.71
CA MET A 181 -8.85 10.56 12.22
C MET A 181 -8.50 10.15 13.66
N GLY A 182 -7.41 10.67 14.23
CA GLY A 182 -6.91 10.24 15.54
C GLY A 182 -6.33 8.83 15.56
N VAL A 183 -5.89 8.31 14.40
CA VAL A 183 -5.32 6.97 14.25
C VAL A 183 -3.80 7.04 14.15
N ILE A 184 -3.12 6.16 14.89
CA ILE A 184 -1.67 5.96 14.82
C ILE A 184 -1.41 4.54 14.34
N LEU A 185 -0.61 4.41 13.27
CA LEU A 185 -0.18 3.15 12.67
C LEU A 185 1.31 2.93 12.95
#